data_AF-A0A536VTD4-F1
#
_entry.id   AF-A0A536VTD4-F1
#
_cell.length_a   1.000
_cell.length_b   1.000
_cell.length_c   1.000
_cell.angle_alpha   90.00
_cell.angle_beta   90.00
_cell.angle_gamma   90.00
#
_symmetry.space_group_name_H-M   'P 1'
#
loop_
_entity.id
_entity.type
_entity.pdbx_description
1 polymer ?
#
loop_
_entity_poly.entity_id
_entity_poly.type
_entity_poly.pdbx_seq_one_letter_code
_entity_poly.pdbx_strand_id
1 'polypeptide(L)'
;MISFAGIILMVLGVASGLILLLAPFDIGPAIPGITTWILFPGFTLVGYILFAVEARTTWVVGASRFAGAALLALALAAAVALFAVGNGLIAAAVATLSLWYVLALGAVMGATGLALGRAGTFTA
;
A
#
# COMPACT_ATOMS: atom_id res chain seq x y z
N MET A 1 -21.88 3.48 8.08
CA MET A 1 -21.80 3.37 6.58
C MET A 1 -20.48 3.90 6.05
N ILE A 2 -19.94 4.95 6.67
CA ILE A 2 -18.70 5.62 6.24
C ILE A 2 -17.48 4.70 6.43
N SER A 3 -17.43 3.98 7.54
CA SER A 3 -16.44 2.96 7.86
C SER A 3 -16.37 1.83 6.84
N PHE A 4 -17.52 1.35 6.36
CA PHE A 4 -17.58 0.32 5.32
C PHE A 4 -17.03 0.82 3.98
N ALA A 5 -17.43 2.03 3.57
CA ALA A 5 -16.85 2.68 2.39
C ALA A 5 -15.33 2.89 2.56
N GLY A 6 -14.88 3.27 3.77
CA GLY A 6 -13.47 3.41 4.11
C GLY A 6 -12.67 2.13 3.90
N ILE A 7 -13.17 0.98 4.36
CA ILE A 7 -12.53 -0.33 4.14
C ILE A 7 -12.44 -0.65 2.64
N ILE A 8 -13.53 -0.45 1.89
CA ILE A 8 -13.55 -0.73 0.44
C ILE A 8 -12.50 0.11 -0.27
N LEU A 9 -12.44 1.41 0.01
CA LEU A 9 -11.45 2.31 -0.56
C LEU A 9 -10.04 1.88 -0.18
N MET A 10 -9.81 1.53 1.09
CA MET A 10 -8.50 1.09 1.55
C MET A 10 -8.03 -0.17 0.81
N VAL A 11 -8.91 -1.16 0.65
CA VAL A 11 -8.63 -2.40 -0.10
C VAL A 11 -8.33 -2.08 -1.56
N LEU A 12 -9.11 -1.19 -2.19
CA LEU A 12 -8.90 -0.80 -3.59
C LEU A 12 -7.58 -0.03 -3.79
N GLY A 13 -7.18 0.78 -2.82
CA GLY A 13 -5.87 1.44 -2.81
C GLY A 13 -4.74 0.42 -2.75
N VAL A 14 -4.79 -0.54 -1.80
CA VAL A 14 -3.79 -1.60 -1.68
C VAL A 14 -3.73 -2.47 -2.95
N ALA A 15 -4.88 -2.82 -3.53
CA ALA A 15 -4.94 -3.54 -4.79
C ALA A 15 -4.30 -2.74 -5.95
N SER A 16 -4.48 -1.42 -5.97
CA SER A 16 -3.81 -0.55 -6.95
C SER A 16 -2.28 -0.57 -6.78
N GLY A 17 -1.79 -0.58 -5.53
CA GLY A 17 -0.36 -0.75 -5.23
C GLY A 17 0.19 -2.09 -5.71
N LEU A 18 -0.60 -3.17 -5.57
CA LEU A 18 -0.23 -4.49 -6.08
C LEU A 18 -0.16 -4.53 -7.62
N ILE A 19 -1.08 -3.86 -8.32
CA ILE A 19 -1.00 -3.73 -9.79
C ILE A 19 0.26 -2.97 -10.20
N LEU A 20 0.60 -1.88 -9.49
CA LEU A 20 1.83 -1.11 -9.76
C LEU A 20 3.10 -1.93 -9.50
N LEU A 21 3.09 -2.80 -8.49
CA LEU A 21 4.19 -3.73 -8.18
C LEU A 21 4.40 -4.74 -9.31
N LEU A 22 3.31 -5.27 -9.88
CA LEU A 22 3.36 -6.31 -10.92
C LEU A 22 3.62 -5.77 -12.32
N ALA A 23 3.37 -4.48 -12.55
CA ALA A 23 3.46 -3.82 -13.85
C ALA A 23 4.77 -4.05 -14.62
N PRO A 24 5.98 -3.96 -14.00
CA PRO A 24 7.23 -4.14 -14.74
C PRO A 24 7.44 -5.57 -15.26
N PHE A 25 6.64 -6.54 -14.79
CA PHE A 25 6.76 -7.95 -15.14
C PHE A 25 5.69 -8.41 -16.13
N ASP A 26 4.89 -7.49 -16.68
CA ASP A 26 3.77 -7.76 -17.60
C ASP A 26 2.71 -8.72 -17.01
N ILE A 27 2.63 -8.77 -15.68
CA ILE A 27 1.63 -9.53 -14.94
C ILE A 27 0.44 -8.60 -14.65
N GLY A 28 -0.57 -8.64 -15.51
CA GLY A 28 -1.78 -7.81 -15.40
C GLY A 28 -1.94 -6.83 -16.58
N PRO A 29 -2.58 -5.66 -16.41
CA PRO A 29 -2.73 -4.70 -17.49
C PRO A 29 -1.36 -4.14 -17.91
N ALA A 30 -1.05 -4.21 -19.21
CA ALA A 30 0.27 -3.97 -19.81
C ALA A 30 0.93 -2.62 -19.44
N ILE A 31 0.13 -1.58 -19.17
CA ILE A 31 0.61 -0.26 -18.73
C ILE A 31 -0.35 0.28 -17.67
N PRO A 32 0.09 0.45 -16.41
CA PRO A 32 -0.74 1.09 -15.39
C PRO A 32 -1.02 2.54 -15.78
N GLY A 33 -2.28 2.83 -16.09
CA GLY A 33 -2.72 4.19 -16.36
C GLY A 33 -2.60 5.09 -15.13
N ILE A 34 -2.59 6.41 -15.34
CA ILE A 34 -2.47 7.44 -14.27
C ILE A 34 -3.45 7.22 -13.11
N THR A 35 -4.62 6.65 -13.40
CA THR A 35 -5.62 6.24 -12.41
C THR A 35 -5.00 5.37 -11.31
N THR A 36 -4.25 4.32 -11.65
CA THR A 36 -3.69 3.39 -10.65
C THR A 36 -2.67 4.08 -9.75
N TRP A 37 -1.89 5.02 -10.30
CA TRP A 37 -0.91 5.82 -9.56
C TRP A 37 -1.55 6.72 -8.51
N ILE A 38 -2.71 7.31 -8.83
CA ILE A 38 -3.47 8.19 -7.93
C ILE A 38 -4.26 7.36 -6.91
N LEU A 39 -4.91 6.29 -7.38
CA LEU A 39 -5.77 5.45 -6.53
C LEU A 39 -4.98 4.75 -5.42
N PHE A 40 -3.72 4.37 -5.67
CA PHE A 40 -2.90 3.72 -4.65
C PHE A 40 -2.79 4.57 -3.36
N PRO A 41 -2.09 5.71 -3.32
CA PRO A 41 -2.02 6.51 -2.10
C PRO A 41 -3.36 7.13 -1.73
N GLY A 42 -4.12 7.59 -2.73
CA GLY A 42 -5.36 8.33 -2.52
C GLY A 42 -6.40 7.51 -1.77
N PHE A 43 -6.75 6.33 -2.30
CA PHE A 43 -7.78 5.50 -1.68
C PHE A 43 -7.28 4.76 -0.45
N THR A 44 -5.98 4.41 -0.36
CA THR A 44 -5.41 3.87 0.88
C THR A 44 -5.53 4.89 2.02
N LEU A 45 -5.16 6.16 1.80
CA LEU A 45 -5.19 7.19 2.84
C LEU A 45 -6.62 7.61 3.17
N VAL A 46 -7.42 7.96 2.16
CA VAL A 46 -8.82 8.38 2.35
C VAL A 46 -9.63 7.25 2.99
N GLY A 47 -9.46 6.01 2.50
CA GLY A 47 -10.14 4.85 3.06
C GLY A 47 -9.82 4.62 4.54
N TYR A 48 -8.53 4.71 4.89
CA TYR A 48 -8.08 4.62 6.27
C TYR A 48 -8.66 5.74 7.15
N ILE A 49 -8.65 6.99 6.68
CA ILE A 49 -9.20 8.15 7.42
C ILE A 49 -10.70 7.95 7.67
N LEU A 50 -11.48 7.62 6.64
CA LEU A 50 -12.92 7.40 6.77
C LEU A 50 -13.25 6.25 7.73
N PHE A 51 -12.44 5.19 7.72
CA PHE A 51 -12.56 4.11 8.69
C PHE A 51 -12.24 4.57 10.11
N ALA A 52 -11.14 5.30 10.29
CA ALA A 52 -10.64 5.69 11.61
C ALA A 52 -11.55 6.69 12.33
N VAL A 53 -12.28 7.55 11.60
CA VAL A 53 -13.17 8.56 12.19
C VAL A 53 -14.42 7.95 12.85
N GLU A 54 -14.97 6.86 12.31
CA GLU A 54 -16.20 6.24 12.83
C GLU A 54 -15.90 5.04 13.76
N ALA A 55 -14.71 4.45 13.68
CA ALA A 55 -14.38 3.20 14.38
C ALA A 55 -13.98 3.42 15.85
N ARG A 56 -14.26 2.41 16.70
CA ARG A 56 -13.77 2.38 18.08
C ARG A 56 -12.25 2.24 18.11
N THR A 57 -11.60 2.78 19.13
CA THR A 57 -10.13 2.81 19.29
C THR A 57 -9.46 1.44 19.05
N THR A 58 -10.03 0.36 19.58
CA THR A 58 -9.52 -1.01 19.40
C THR A 58 -9.52 -1.46 17.94
N TRP A 59 -10.53 -1.10 17.17
CA TRP A 59 -10.63 -1.40 15.74
C TRP A 59 -9.67 -0.55 14.91
N VAL A 60 -9.46 0.71 15.30
CA VAL A 60 -8.47 1.60 14.66
C VAL A 60 -7.07 1.05 14.84
N VAL A 61 -6.71 0.58 16.04
CA VAL A 61 -5.42 -0.07 16.31
C VAL A 61 -5.21 -1.29 15.41
N GLY A 62 -6.20 -2.18 15.32
CA GLY A 62 -6.14 -3.36 14.45
C GLY A 62 -5.98 -3.00 12.97
N ALA A 63 -6.79 -2.06 12.47
CA ALA A 63 -6.75 -1.62 11.08
C ALA A 63 -5.42 -0.91 10.74
N SER A 64 -4.89 -0.08 11.64
CA SER A 64 -3.59 0.58 11.47
C SER A 64 -2.46 -0.44 11.30
N ARG A 65 -2.47 -1.49 12.12
CA ARG A 65 -1.48 -2.58 12.04
C ARG A 65 -1.63 -3.37 10.74
N PHE A 66 -2.87 -3.70 10.36
CA PHE A 66 -3.13 -4.45 9.13
C PHE A 66 -2.74 -3.65 7.89
N ALA A 67 -3.23 -2.42 7.75
CA ALA A 67 -2.91 -1.53 6.64
C ALA A 67 -1.41 -1.25 6.58
N GLY A 68 -0.80 -0.95 7.74
CA GLY A 68 0.64 -0.74 7.86
C GLY A 68 1.44 -1.95 7.40
N ALA A 69 1.08 -3.16 7.84
CA ALA A 69 1.74 -4.40 7.43
C ALA A 69 1.57 -4.67 5.93
N ALA A 70 0.37 -4.46 5.37
CA ALA A 70 0.12 -4.66 3.94
C ALA A 70 0.96 -3.72 3.06
N LEU A 71 1.03 -2.43 3.43
CA LEU A 71 1.84 -1.44 2.71
C LEU A 71 3.33 -1.70 2.85
N LEU A 72 3.79 -2.13 4.03
CA LEU A 72 5.19 -2.47 4.25
C LEU A 72 5.58 -3.76 3.50
N ALA A 73 4.69 -4.74 3.42
CA ALA A 73 4.87 -5.94 2.61
C ALA A 73 4.99 -5.60 1.12
N LEU A 74 4.14 -4.70 0.60
CA LEU A 74 4.26 -4.18 -0.77
C LEU A 74 5.60 -3.48 -1.00
N ALA A 75 6.06 -2.66 -0.06
CA ALA A 75 7.35 -1.99 -0.15
C ALA A 75 8.52 -2.98 -0.16
N LEU A 76 8.49 -3.99 0.69
CA LEU A 76 9.50 -5.05 0.71
C LEU A 76 9.52 -5.84 -0.60
N ALA A 77 8.34 -6.19 -1.13
CA ALA A 77 8.25 -6.85 -2.43
C ALA A 77 8.82 -5.96 -3.55
N ALA A 78 8.55 -4.65 -3.54
CA ALA A 78 9.11 -3.70 -4.49
C ALA A 78 10.64 -3.59 -4.36
N ALA A 79 11.17 -3.62 -3.14
CA ALA A 79 12.61 -3.61 -2.87
C ALA A 79 13.30 -4.87 -3.44
N VAL A 80 12.70 -6.05 -3.19
CA VAL A 80 13.21 -7.33 -3.71
C VAL A 80 13.17 -7.34 -5.24
N ALA A 81 12.07 -6.85 -5.85
CA ALA A 81 11.94 -6.71 -7.29
C ALA A 81 13.01 -5.77 -7.88
N LEU A 82 13.22 -4.60 -7.28
CA LEU A 82 14.24 -3.65 -7.70
C LEU A 82 15.65 -4.23 -7.56
N PHE A 83 15.93 -4.95 -6.48
CA PHE A 83 17.20 -5.64 -6.30
C PHE A 83 17.41 -6.70 -7.39
N ALA A 84 16.41 -7.52 -7.69
CA ALA A 84 16.51 -8.55 -8.70
C ALA A 84 16.72 -7.96 -10.11
N VAL A 85 15.97 -6.93 -10.49
CA VAL A 85 16.12 -6.26 -11.79
C VAL A 85 17.45 -5.50 -11.87
N GLY A 86 17.83 -4.75 -10.83
CA GLY A 86 19.05 -3.95 -10.80
C GLY A 86 20.34 -4.77 -10.85
N ASN A 87 20.28 -6.05 -10.44
CA ASN A 87 21.41 -6.99 -10.50
C ASN A 87 21.30 -8.00 -11.66
N GLY A 88 20.34 -7.82 -12.57
CA GLY A 88 20.20 -8.69 -13.74
C GLY A 88 19.72 -10.12 -13.44
N LEU A 89 19.12 -10.36 -12.26
CA LEU A 89 18.54 -11.66 -11.89
C LEU A 89 17.22 -11.93 -12.61
N ILE A 90 16.48 -10.86 -12.94
CA ILE A 90 15.20 -10.90 -13.66
C ILE A 90 15.16 -9.72 -14.65
N ALA A 91 14.60 -9.93 -15.83
CA ALA A 91 14.35 -8.86 -16.79
C ALA A 91 13.02 -8.16 -16.51
N ALA A 92 13.01 -6.83 -16.51
CA ALA A 92 11.77 -6.05 -16.54
C ALA A 92 11.29 -5.90 -17.99
N ALA A 93 10.00 -6.13 -18.23
CA ALA A 93 9.35 -5.92 -19.52
C ALA A 93 9.13 -4.43 -19.81
N VAL A 94 8.94 -3.63 -18.76
CA VAL A 94 8.67 -2.18 -18.84
C VAL A 94 9.47 -1.43 -17.76
N ALA A 95 9.49 -0.09 -17.83
CA ALA A 95 10.16 0.77 -16.86
C ALA A 95 9.77 0.47 -15.39
N THR A 96 10.76 0.46 -14.50
CA THR A 96 10.61 0.10 -13.08
C THR A 96 10.16 1.26 -12.17
N LEU A 97 9.72 2.38 -12.75
CA LEU A 97 9.31 3.57 -11.98
C LEU A 97 8.19 3.26 -10.97
N SER A 98 7.29 2.35 -11.32
CA SER A 98 6.20 1.94 -10.43
C SER A 98 6.71 1.25 -9.17
N LEU A 99 7.82 0.50 -9.24
CA LEU A 99 8.43 -0.14 -8.08
C LEU A 99 8.99 0.89 -7.10
N TRP A 100 9.68 1.91 -7.61
CA TRP A 100 10.19 3.01 -6.78
C TRP A 100 9.07 3.76 -6.08
N TYR A 101 7.95 3.98 -6.78
CA TYR A 101 6.78 4.62 -6.24
C TYR A 101 6.11 3.80 -5.13
N VAL A 102 5.92 2.48 -5.36
CA VAL A 102 5.36 1.55 -4.35
C VAL A 102 6.30 1.42 -3.16
N LEU A 103 7.61 1.33 -3.38
CA LEU A 103 8.64 1.31 -2.33
C LEU A 103 8.53 2.55 -1.43
N ALA A 104 8.57 3.74 -2.03
CA ALA A 104 8.61 5.00 -1.27
C ALA A 104 7.35 5.20 -0.43
N LEU A 105 6.18 5.09 -1.07
CA LEU A 105 4.90 5.31 -0.37
C LEU A 105 4.57 4.17 0.58
N GLY A 106 4.78 2.92 0.15
CA GLY A 106 4.53 1.75 0.98
C GLY A 106 5.41 1.72 2.23
N ALA A 107 6.69 2.13 2.12
CA ALA A 107 7.58 2.20 3.27
C ALA A 107 7.16 3.31 4.24
N VAL A 108 6.91 4.53 3.73
CA VAL A 108 6.49 5.67 4.58
C VAL A 108 5.16 5.38 5.26
N MET A 109 4.11 5.10 4.48
CA MET A 109 2.77 4.88 5.01
C MET A 109 2.68 3.59 5.83
N GLY A 110 3.39 2.54 5.41
CA GLY A 110 3.44 1.25 6.12
C GLY A 110 4.07 1.37 7.51
N ALA A 111 5.24 2.02 7.59
CA ALA A 111 5.91 2.29 8.85
C ALA A 111 5.05 3.18 9.77
N THR A 112 4.41 4.23 9.23
CA THR A 112 3.50 5.08 9.99
C THR A 112 2.31 4.30 10.54
N GLY A 113 1.64 3.47 9.74
CA GLY A 113 0.51 2.66 10.19
C GLY A 113 0.87 1.68 11.31
N LEU A 114 2.03 1.02 11.21
CA LEU A 114 2.52 0.12 12.27
C LEU A 114 2.90 0.86 13.55
N ALA A 115 3.51 2.05 13.44
CA ALA A 115 3.85 2.88 14.58
C ALA A 115 2.60 3.37 15.33
N LEU A 116 1.59 3.87 14.59
CA LEU A 116 0.30 4.30 15.15
C LEU A 116 -0.44 3.14 15.83
N GLY A 117 -0.45 1.97 15.19
CA GLY A 117 -1.04 0.75 15.75
C GLY A 117 -0.34 0.24 17.00
N ARG A 118 0.91 0.62 17.26
CA ARG A 118 1.57 0.35 18.55
C ARG A 118 1.29 1.41 19.59
N ALA A 119 1.30 2.69 19.21
CA ALA A 119 1.03 3.79 20.14
C ALA A 119 -0.34 3.64 20.83
N GLY A 120 -1.38 3.24 20.09
CA GLY A 120 -2.71 3.04 20.66
C GLY A 120 -2.84 1.87 21.66
N THR A 121 -1.85 0.97 21.75
CA THR A 121 -1.83 -0.11 22.77
C THR A 121 -1.26 0.32 24.11
N PHE A 122 -0.56 1.46 24.20
CA PHE A 122 -0.04 1.98 25.47
C PHE A 122 -1.04 2.87 26.22
N THR A 123 -2.09 3.34 25.52
CA THR A 123 -3.08 4.28 26.05
C THR A 123 -4.44 3.63 26.37
N ALA A 124 -4.58 2.32 26.14
CA ALA A 124 -5.80 1.54 26.37
C ALA A 124 -5.63 0.65 27.61
#